data_AF-A0A9Q5NBH3-F1
#
_entry.id   AF-A0A9Q5NBH3-F1
#
_cell.length_a   1.000
_cell.length_b   1.000
_cell.length_c   1.000
_cell.angle_alpha   90.00
_cell.angle_beta   90.00
_cell.angle_gamma   90.00
#
_symmetry.space_group_name_H-M   'P 1'
#
loop_
_entity.id
_entity.type
_entity.pdbx_description
1 polymer ?
#
loop_
_entity_poly.entity_id
_entity_poly.type
_entity_poly.pdbx_seq_one_letter_code
_entity_poly.pdbx_strand_id
1 'polypeptide(L)'
;MAKKSFNIVVLPGDGIGPEVIQQAVRVLNTISEASPDIQLKLAFHEIGGAAIDATGQNLPDSTLKACKDADAILMGAVGGPKWATSPVRPEVGLLTLRKSLDLYANIRPASFVSKSLVECSPLKPEIAAGTNLIVVRELVGGLYFGERKEQGVEPKSDTAWDTMIYSVEEVKRITRVAAKIALAANPPHKIVSIDKANVLASSRLWRKVVTETLSEEFPQLKLEHQLVDSAAMIIVANPKKLNGVLLTENMFGDILSDETSVLVGSLGLLPSASLAGAPKTDLAPGEKPPAGLYEPIHGSAPDIAGQGIANPIGTILSAAMLLRYSLGLEEQARAIDAALPSPSHPIPSTISVLPCLPCLSSWCDPASPPRRVRVFTMVVILLAFLIAVFVLPCILMPEHVWRVFNAGDDASDFYLSDINLVALRNPVRESGPPVNMAKLIMLRHKVGTVPIFKQTMSKSNCIKLEDQLGRSKETKSPRSPAAYPFHLTHKYHAAPATSGFRLDETRQADALTSVSAFLACNAFYIPLRHLSPLAMAM
;
A
#
# COMPACT_ATOMS: atom_id res chain seq x y z
N MET A 1 -17.13 -43.52 -12.34
CA MET A 1 -15.82 -42.98 -12.76
C MET A 1 -14.96 -42.82 -11.52
N ALA A 2 -13.63 -42.95 -11.62
CA ALA A 2 -12.75 -42.69 -10.48
C ALA A 2 -12.85 -41.22 -10.06
N LYS A 3 -12.98 -40.96 -8.76
CA LYS A 3 -13.06 -39.61 -8.20
C LYS A 3 -11.74 -38.87 -8.45
N LYS A 4 -11.77 -37.68 -9.07
CA LYS A 4 -10.59 -36.82 -9.23
C LYS A 4 -10.19 -36.30 -7.85
N SER A 5 -8.98 -36.62 -7.40
CA SER A 5 -8.48 -36.24 -6.08
C SER A 5 -7.44 -35.14 -6.22
N PHE A 6 -7.59 -34.07 -5.45
CA PHE A 6 -6.66 -32.95 -5.39
C PHE A 6 -6.10 -32.79 -3.97
N ASN A 7 -4.80 -32.58 -3.84
CA ASN A 7 -4.11 -32.32 -2.59
C ASN A 7 -3.89 -30.82 -2.42
N ILE A 8 -4.50 -30.25 -1.39
CA ILE A 8 -4.41 -28.83 -1.07
C ILE A 8 -3.67 -28.69 0.25
N VAL A 9 -2.57 -27.93 0.26
CA VAL A 9 -1.90 -27.53 1.50
C VAL A 9 -2.59 -26.30 2.05
N VAL A 10 -2.93 -26.33 3.34
CA VAL A 10 -3.56 -25.24 4.07
C VAL A 10 -2.55 -24.67 5.05
N LEU A 11 -2.29 -23.38 4.95
CA LEU A 11 -1.34 -22.61 5.76
C LEU A 11 -2.09 -21.55 6.56
N PRO A 12 -2.62 -21.86 7.77
CA PRO A 12 -3.39 -20.90 8.56
C PRO A 12 -2.61 -19.63 8.89
N GLY A 13 -1.36 -19.79 9.32
CA GLY A 13 -0.46 -18.72 9.72
C GLY A 13 -0.91 -18.02 11.00
N ASP A 14 -0.85 -16.69 11.02
CA ASP A 14 -0.88 -15.85 12.22
C ASP A 14 -2.16 -15.01 12.34
N GLY A 15 -2.43 -14.53 13.56
CA GLY A 15 -3.52 -13.59 13.86
C GLY A 15 -4.90 -14.13 13.49
N ILE A 16 -5.65 -13.41 12.64
CA ILE A 16 -6.97 -13.85 12.14
C ILE A 16 -6.89 -14.99 11.11
N GLY A 17 -5.70 -15.31 10.60
CA GLY A 17 -5.47 -16.31 9.56
C GLY A 17 -6.17 -17.65 9.84
N PRO A 18 -5.98 -18.27 11.02
CA PRO A 18 -6.70 -19.47 11.42
C PRO A 18 -8.23 -19.36 11.41
N GLU A 19 -8.80 -18.22 11.83
CA GLU A 19 -10.25 -18.01 11.90
C GLU A 19 -10.89 -17.99 10.51
N VAL A 20 -10.30 -17.22 9.58
CA VAL A 20 -10.81 -17.09 8.21
C VAL A 20 -10.57 -18.35 7.38
N ILE A 21 -9.43 -19.03 7.60
CA ILE A 21 -9.12 -20.31 6.95
C ILE A 21 -10.11 -21.39 7.37
N GLN A 22 -10.51 -21.43 8.64
CA GLN A 22 -11.53 -22.38 9.08
C GLN A 22 -12.83 -22.23 8.30
N GLN A 23 -13.25 -21.00 7.95
CA GLN A 23 -14.46 -20.79 7.15
C GLN A 23 -14.27 -21.21 5.69
N ALA A 24 -13.13 -20.89 5.07
CA ALA A 24 -12.83 -21.34 3.71
C ALA A 24 -12.76 -22.88 3.62
N VAL A 25 -12.18 -23.55 4.61
CA VAL A 25 -12.13 -25.01 4.72
C VAL A 25 -13.52 -25.62 4.80
N ARG A 26 -14.45 -25.02 5.55
CA ARG A 26 -15.86 -25.47 5.60
C ARG A 26 -16.47 -25.43 4.20
N VAL A 27 -16.30 -24.33 3.48
CA VAL A 27 -16.82 -24.18 2.10
C VAL A 27 -16.22 -25.23 1.17
N LEU A 28 -14.90 -25.43 1.20
CA LEU A 28 -14.22 -26.44 0.37
C LEU A 28 -14.70 -27.87 0.68
N ASN A 29 -14.91 -28.21 1.95
CA ASN A 29 -15.46 -29.52 2.34
C ASN A 29 -16.88 -29.69 1.79
N THR A 30 -17.75 -28.68 1.92
CA THR A 30 -19.10 -28.72 1.36
C THR A 30 -19.08 -28.92 -0.16
N ILE A 31 -18.20 -28.23 -0.88
CA ILE A 31 -18.02 -28.43 -2.33
C ILE A 31 -17.58 -29.86 -2.64
N SER A 32 -16.63 -30.41 -1.88
CA SER A 32 -16.12 -31.77 -2.08
C SER A 32 -17.14 -32.87 -1.74
N GLU A 33 -18.05 -32.61 -0.81
CA GLU A 33 -19.17 -33.50 -0.44
C GLU A 33 -20.28 -33.45 -1.47
N ALA A 34 -20.61 -32.26 -1.98
CA ALA A 34 -21.63 -32.06 -3.01
C ALA A 34 -21.19 -32.55 -4.40
N SER A 35 -19.88 -32.71 -4.64
CA SER A 35 -19.32 -33.15 -5.92
C SER A 35 -18.95 -34.64 -5.89
N PRO A 36 -19.77 -35.55 -6.46
CA PRO A 36 -19.54 -36.99 -6.37
C PRO A 36 -18.24 -37.44 -7.04
N ASP A 37 -17.76 -36.68 -8.02
CA ASP A 37 -16.59 -36.92 -8.86
C ASP A 37 -15.32 -36.16 -8.42
N ILE A 38 -15.38 -35.32 -7.38
CA ILE A 38 -14.25 -34.49 -6.92
C ILE A 38 -13.95 -34.69 -5.43
N GLN A 39 -12.72 -35.04 -5.09
CA GLN A 39 -12.22 -35.15 -3.72
C GLN A 39 -11.15 -34.09 -3.45
N LEU A 40 -11.40 -33.22 -2.47
CA LEU A 40 -10.41 -32.27 -1.98
C LEU A 40 -9.78 -32.82 -0.70
N LYS A 41 -8.47 -33.04 -0.71
CA LYS A 41 -7.69 -33.51 0.44
C LYS A 41 -6.92 -32.33 1.03
N LEU A 42 -7.31 -31.89 2.21
CA LEU A 42 -6.73 -30.72 2.88
C LEU A 42 -5.66 -31.18 3.88
N ALA A 43 -4.44 -30.66 3.76
CA ALA A 43 -3.32 -30.96 4.66
C ALA A 43 -2.81 -29.67 5.31
N PHE A 44 -2.87 -29.60 6.64
CA PHE A 44 -2.49 -28.41 7.40
C PHE A 44 -0.99 -28.40 7.70
N HIS A 45 -0.35 -27.26 7.49
CA HIS A 45 1.08 -27.03 7.78
C HIS A 45 1.29 -25.63 8.37
N GLU A 46 2.38 -25.49 9.13
CA GLU A 46 2.73 -24.24 9.80
C GLU A 46 3.59 -23.33 8.90
N ILE A 47 3.35 -22.03 8.98
CA ILE A 47 4.15 -20.95 8.37
C ILE A 47 4.12 -19.72 9.27
N GLY A 48 5.06 -18.80 9.09
CA GLY A 48 5.05 -17.49 9.75
C GLY A 48 5.40 -17.58 11.23
N GLY A 49 4.75 -16.76 12.04
CA GLY A 49 4.93 -16.70 13.48
C GLY A 49 4.58 -18.00 14.19
N ALA A 50 3.51 -18.67 13.78
CA ALA A 50 3.11 -19.99 14.26
C ALA A 50 4.23 -21.03 14.05
N ALA A 51 4.88 -21.02 12.89
CA ALA A 51 6.03 -21.87 12.63
C ALA A 51 7.26 -21.48 13.46
N ILE A 52 7.51 -20.19 13.66
CA ILE A 52 8.61 -19.70 14.51
C ILE A 52 8.42 -20.20 15.94
N ASP A 53 7.20 -20.08 16.47
CA ASP A 53 6.89 -20.53 17.82
C ASP A 53 7.03 -22.05 17.98
N ALA A 54 6.65 -22.83 16.96
CA ALA A 54 6.71 -24.29 17.00
C ALA A 54 8.10 -24.87 16.72
N THR A 55 8.89 -24.25 15.85
CA THR A 55 10.10 -24.86 15.26
C THR A 55 11.32 -23.95 15.25
N GLY A 56 11.17 -22.66 15.57
CA GLY A 56 12.20 -21.64 15.40
C GLY A 56 12.41 -21.16 13.96
N GLN A 57 11.66 -21.68 12.99
CA GLN A 57 11.76 -21.33 11.56
C GLN A 57 10.47 -20.67 11.08
N ASN A 58 10.56 -19.64 10.22
CA ASN A 58 9.39 -18.99 9.62
C ASN A 58 8.78 -19.78 8.44
N LEU A 59 9.54 -20.73 7.87
CA LEU A 59 9.10 -21.65 6.84
C LEU A 59 9.87 -22.98 7.03
N PRO A 60 9.29 -23.96 7.75
CA PRO A 60 9.90 -25.26 7.93
C PRO A 60 10.11 -25.99 6.59
N ASP A 61 11.22 -26.73 6.47
CA ASP A 61 11.51 -27.53 5.26
C ASP A 61 10.39 -28.52 4.91
N SER A 62 9.74 -29.08 5.94
CA SER A 62 8.58 -29.96 5.78
C SER A 62 7.38 -29.24 5.15
N THR A 63 7.11 -28.00 5.55
CA THR A 63 6.07 -27.14 4.96
C THR A 63 6.40 -26.83 3.50
N LEU A 64 7.64 -26.42 3.21
CA LEU A 64 8.05 -26.12 1.84
C LEU A 64 7.95 -27.35 0.93
N LYS A 65 8.35 -28.52 1.41
CA LYS A 65 8.22 -29.78 0.67
C LYS A 65 6.75 -30.09 0.37
N ALA A 66 5.87 -30.01 1.37
CA ALA A 66 4.44 -30.23 1.19
C ALA A 66 3.84 -29.27 0.14
N CYS A 67 4.22 -27.99 0.20
CA CYS A 67 3.79 -26.98 -0.76
C CYS A 67 4.23 -27.29 -2.20
N LYS A 68 5.44 -27.81 -2.40
CA LYS A 68 5.95 -28.22 -3.72
C LYS A 68 5.22 -29.43 -4.31
N ASP A 69 4.77 -30.34 -3.44
CA ASP A 69 4.12 -31.58 -3.85
C ASP A 69 2.60 -31.41 -4.09
N ALA A 70 2.00 -30.36 -3.52
CA ALA A 70 0.57 -30.06 -3.58
C ALA A 70 0.10 -29.60 -4.97
N ASP A 71 -1.22 -29.74 -5.22
CA ASP A 71 -1.88 -29.21 -6.40
C ASP A 71 -2.22 -27.71 -6.25
N ALA A 72 -2.44 -27.25 -5.01
CA ALA A 72 -2.62 -25.85 -4.66
C ALA A 72 -2.33 -25.57 -3.17
N ILE A 73 -2.09 -24.31 -2.85
CA ILE A 73 -1.83 -23.84 -1.48
C ILE A 73 -2.87 -22.78 -1.12
N LEU A 74 -3.60 -22.96 -0.02
CA LEU A 74 -4.48 -21.96 0.56
C LEU A 74 -3.84 -21.40 1.83
N MET A 75 -3.69 -20.09 1.93
CA MET A 75 -3.04 -19.43 3.07
C MET A 75 -3.95 -18.38 3.72
N GLY A 76 -3.85 -18.25 5.04
CA GLY A 76 -4.53 -17.22 5.83
C GLY A 76 -3.75 -15.91 5.80
N ALA A 77 -2.94 -15.67 6.83
CA ALA A 77 -2.10 -14.47 6.93
C ALA A 77 -0.80 -14.79 7.68
N VAL A 78 0.24 -13.98 7.54
CA VAL A 78 1.47 -14.09 8.34
C VAL A 78 1.84 -12.73 8.95
N GLY A 79 2.53 -12.76 10.08
CA GLY A 79 3.04 -11.56 10.75
C GLY A 79 2.30 -11.24 12.05
N GLY A 80 2.93 -10.39 12.86
CA GLY A 80 2.36 -9.92 14.12
C GLY A 80 3.39 -9.18 14.99
N PRO A 81 2.93 -8.33 15.93
CA PRO A 81 3.81 -7.47 16.73
C PRO A 81 4.83 -8.26 17.56
N LYS A 82 4.49 -9.51 17.92
CA LYS A 82 5.37 -10.43 18.68
C LYS A 82 6.73 -10.64 18.01
N TRP A 83 6.81 -10.62 16.67
CA TRP A 83 8.03 -10.94 15.93
C TRP A 83 8.65 -9.73 15.22
N ALA A 84 8.15 -8.50 15.45
CA ALA A 84 8.61 -7.30 14.75
C ALA A 84 10.11 -7.01 14.95
N THR A 85 10.63 -7.28 16.14
CA THR A 85 12.05 -7.11 16.49
C THR A 85 12.85 -8.41 16.40
N SER A 86 12.23 -9.51 15.96
CA SER A 86 12.90 -10.80 15.83
C SER A 86 13.86 -10.80 14.64
N PRO A 87 15.04 -11.46 14.76
CA PRO A 87 15.91 -11.69 13.60
C PRO A 87 15.26 -12.62 12.57
N VAL A 88 14.38 -13.53 13.03
CA VAL A 88 13.57 -14.39 12.16
C VAL A 88 12.17 -13.78 12.07
N ARG A 89 11.82 -13.24 10.91
CA ARG A 89 10.53 -12.57 10.68
C ARG A 89 9.55 -13.46 9.92
N PRO A 90 8.26 -13.47 10.27
CA PRO A 90 7.23 -14.25 9.56
C PRO A 90 7.16 -13.96 8.05
N GLU A 91 7.23 -12.69 7.67
CA GLU A 91 7.06 -12.21 6.29
C GLU A 91 8.17 -12.73 5.36
N VAL A 92 9.36 -12.97 5.91
CA VAL A 92 10.48 -13.58 5.18
C VAL A 92 10.14 -15.01 4.75
N GLY A 93 9.38 -15.76 5.56
CA GLY A 93 8.91 -17.09 5.21
C GLY A 93 8.01 -17.07 3.96
N LEU A 94 7.10 -16.10 3.87
CA LEU A 94 6.23 -15.92 2.71
C LEU A 94 7.00 -15.53 1.45
N LEU A 95 7.97 -14.60 1.56
CA LEU A 95 8.83 -14.23 0.43
C LEU A 95 9.66 -15.43 -0.06
N THR A 96 10.23 -16.20 0.85
CA THR A 96 10.99 -17.42 0.52
C THR A 96 10.10 -18.46 -0.15
N LEU A 97 8.86 -18.66 0.33
CA LEU A 97 7.90 -19.58 -0.29
C LEU A 97 7.55 -19.17 -1.72
N ARG A 98 7.18 -17.90 -1.93
CA ARG A 98 6.86 -17.34 -3.25
C ARG A 98 8.03 -17.52 -4.23
N LYS A 99 9.25 -17.22 -3.79
CA LYS A 99 10.45 -17.38 -4.62
C LYS A 99 10.76 -18.86 -4.92
N SER A 100 10.64 -19.73 -3.92
CA SER A 100 10.92 -21.17 -4.05
C SER A 100 9.99 -21.91 -5.00
N LEU A 101 8.77 -21.38 -5.18
CA LEU A 101 7.76 -21.90 -6.09
C LEU A 101 7.67 -21.11 -7.40
N ASP A 102 8.53 -20.10 -7.60
CA ASP A 102 8.52 -19.16 -8.72
C ASP A 102 7.12 -18.56 -8.99
N LEU A 103 6.40 -18.18 -7.93
CA LEU A 103 5.04 -17.61 -8.02
C LEU A 103 5.07 -16.16 -8.52
N TYR A 104 5.47 -15.96 -9.77
CA TYR A 104 5.77 -14.64 -10.31
C TYR A 104 4.55 -13.79 -10.67
N ALA A 105 3.36 -14.38 -10.82
CA ALA A 105 2.16 -13.65 -11.22
C ALA A 105 1.18 -13.52 -10.04
N ASN A 106 1.11 -12.34 -9.45
CA ASN A 106 0.11 -12.01 -8.44
C ASN A 106 -1.12 -11.36 -9.07
N ILE A 107 -2.30 -11.85 -8.73
CA ILE A 107 -3.57 -11.48 -9.34
C ILE A 107 -4.50 -11.03 -8.21
N ARG A 108 -4.90 -9.76 -8.25
CA ARG A 108 -5.74 -9.12 -7.24
C ARG A 108 -6.94 -8.45 -7.94
N PRO A 109 -8.10 -9.13 -8.02
CA PRO A 109 -9.31 -8.52 -8.52
C PRO A 109 -9.85 -7.50 -7.51
N ALA A 110 -10.21 -6.31 -7.97
CA ALA A 110 -10.86 -5.25 -7.21
C ALA A 110 -12.19 -4.88 -7.90
N SER A 111 -13.25 -5.53 -7.46
CA SER A 111 -14.63 -5.28 -7.91
C SER A 111 -15.61 -5.45 -6.75
N PHE A 112 -16.77 -4.78 -6.84
CA PHE A 112 -17.82 -4.92 -5.83
C PHE A 112 -18.54 -6.26 -6.01
N VAL A 113 -18.44 -7.14 -5.02
CA VAL A 113 -19.17 -8.42 -5.02
C VAL A 113 -20.68 -8.24 -4.91
N SER A 114 -21.13 -7.09 -4.40
CA SER A 114 -22.56 -6.73 -4.35
C SER A 114 -22.75 -5.22 -4.50
N LYS A 115 -23.88 -4.82 -5.08
CA LYS A 115 -24.26 -3.40 -5.21
C LYS A 115 -24.40 -2.71 -3.85
N SER A 116 -24.80 -3.45 -2.81
CA SER A 116 -24.94 -2.90 -1.45
C SER A 116 -23.60 -2.47 -0.84
N LEU A 117 -22.47 -3.00 -1.33
CA LEU A 117 -21.14 -2.65 -0.85
C LEU A 117 -20.58 -1.38 -1.48
N VAL A 118 -21.24 -0.82 -2.50
CA VAL A 118 -20.81 0.45 -3.11
C VAL A 118 -20.78 1.57 -2.07
N GLU A 119 -21.75 1.60 -1.16
CA GLU A 119 -21.83 2.58 -0.07
C GLU A 119 -20.72 2.42 0.97
N CYS A 120 -20.03 1.27 1.01
CA CYS A 120 -18.85 1.06 1.86
C CYS A 120 -17.57 1.67 1.25
N SER A 121 -17.60 2.07 -0.02
CA SER A 121 -16.49 2.76 -0.67
C SER A 121 -16.24 4.13 -0.02
N PRO A 122 -14.99 4.56 0.15
CA PRO A 122 -14.70 5.95 0.53
C PRO A 122 -14.97 6.94 -0.63
N LEU A 123 -15.16 6.45 -1.86
CA LEU A 123 -15.54 7.28 -2.99
C LEU A 123 -17.05 7.44 -3.08
N LYS A 124 -17.49 8.54 -3.70
CA LYS A 124 -18.92 8.75 -3.98
C LYS A 124 -19.48 7.57 -4.80
N PRO A 125 -20.70 7.07 -4.51
CA PRO A 125 -21.27 5.91 -5.19
C PRO A 125 -21.26 6.02 -6.72
N GLU A 126 -21.53 7.19 -7.29
CA GLU A 126 -21.52 7.42 -8.74
C GLU A 126 -20.13 7.32 -9.39
N ILE A 127 -19.06 7.49 -8.60
CA ILE A 127 -17.67 7.30 -9.03
C ILE A 127 -17.27 5.83 -8.87
N ALA A 128 -17.58 5.23 -7.72
CA ALA A 128 -17.17 3.87 -7.37
C ALA A 128 -17.93 2.78 -8.12
N ALA A 129 -19.25 2.93 -8.27
CA ALA A 129 -20.12 1.92 -8.87
C ALA A 129 -19.66 1.54 -10.28
N GLY A 130 -19.50 0.24 -10.52
CA GLY A 130 -19.05 -0.32 -11.80
C GLY A 130 -17.53 -0.44 -11.94
N THR A 131 -16.76 -0.20 -10.88
CA THR A 131 -15.33 -0.51 -10.85
C THR A 131 -15.10 -2.01 -10.99
N ASN A 132 -14.28 -2.39 -11.97
CA ASN A 132 -13.86 -3.75 -12.25
C ASN A 132 -12.41 -3.75 -12.73
N LEU A 133 -11.49 -3.84 -11.77
CA LEU A 133 -10.05 -3.83 -12.01
C LEU A 133 -9.48 -5.19 -11.64
N ILE A 134 -8.48 -5.67 -12.39
CA ILE A 134 -7.70 -6.85 -12.02
C ILE A 134 -6.24 -6.45 -12.08
N VAL A 135 -5.59 -6.31 -10.93
CA VAL A 135 -4.16 -6.02 -10.88
C VAL A 135 -3.39 -7.32 -11.09
N VAL A 136 -2.58 -7.36 -12.14
CA VAL A 136 -1.60 -8.41 -12.43
C VAL A 136 -0.21 -7.84 -12.17
N ARG A 137 0.32 -8.21 -11.01
CA ARG A 137 1.59 -7.75 -10.45
C ARG A 137 2.66 -8.81 -10.65
N GLU A 138 3.82 -8.43 -11.16
CA GLU A 138 5.01 -9.28 -11.08
C GLU A 138 5.45 -9.41 -9.60
N LEU A 139 5.69 -10.61 -9.08
CA LEU A 139 5.79 -10.83 -7.62
C LEU A 139 7.18 -11.24 -7.13
N VAL A 140 8.06 -11.78 -7.97
CA VAL A 140 9.33 -12.42 -7.54
C VAL A 140 10.59 -11.83 -8.19
N GLY A 141 10.47 -10.65 -8.81
CA GLY A 141 11.56 -9.85 -9.37
C GLY A 141 11.48 -8.38 -8.94
N GLY A 142 12.15 -7.50 -9.69
CA GLY A 142 12.15 -6.07 -9.45
C GLY A 142 12.88 -5.64 -8.19
N LEU A 143 12.49 -4.47 -7.64
CA LEU A 143 13.18 -3.82 -6.52
C LEU A 143 13.27 -4.71 -5.26
N TYR A 144 12.29 -5.59 -5.04
CA TYR A 144 12.22 -6.40 -3.81
C TYR A 144 13.23 -7.54 -3.80
N PHE A 145 13.66 -8.01 -4.97
CA PHE A 145 14.56 -9.16 -5.12
C PHE A 145 15.90 -8.79 -5.76
N GLY A 146 16.06 -7.55 -6.22
CA GLY A 146 17.33 -7.05 -6.70
C GLY A 146 18.37 -6.94 -5.59
N GLU A 147 19.63 -6.82 -6.01
CA GLU A 147 20.72 -6.55 -5.08
C GLU A 147 20.43 -5.28 -4.28
N ARG A 148 20.82 -5.30 -3.01
CA ARG A 148 20.67 -4.20 -2.08
C ARG A 148 21.87 -4.08 -1.16
N LYS A 149 22.02 -2.90 -0.55
CA LYS A 149 22.98 -2.65 0.52
C LYS A 149 22.30 -1.85 1.62
N GLU A 150 22.39 -2.36 2.85
CA GLU A 150 21.95 -1.64 4.05
C GLU A 150 22.98 -0.59 4.49
N GLN A 151 22.52 0.40 5.26
CA GLN A 151 23.40 1.34 5.94
C GLN A 151 24.34 0.59 6.91
N GLY A 152 25.59 1.04 7.02
CA GLY A 152 26.61 0.45 7.89
C GLY A 152 27.50 -0.60 7.20
N VAL A 153 27.19 -0.97 5.96
CA VAL A 153 27.98 -1.96 5.20
C VAL A 153 29.04 -1.26 4.32
N GLU A 154 30.30 -1.65 4.48
CA GLU A 154 31.41 -1.14 3.66
C GLU A 154 31.44 -1.79 2.25
N PRO A 155 31.87 -1.06 1.20
CA PRO A 155 32.31 0.34 1.21
C PRO A 155 31.14 1.34 1.26
N LYS A 156 31.38 2.50 1.88
CA LYS A 156 30.41 3.61 2.05
C LYS A 156 29.28 3.25 3.02
N SER A 157 29.65 3.03 4.27
CA SER A 157 28.73 2.70 5.36
C SER A 157 27.64 3.74 5.63
N ASP A 158 27.74 4.95 5.06
CA ASP A 158 26.75 6.03 5.17
C ASP A 158 25.64 6.00 4.10
N THR A 159 25.62 4.98 3.23
CA THR A 159 24.65 4.87 2.13
C THR A 159 23.90 3.53 2.15
N ALA A 160 22.65 3.55 1.69
CA ALA A 160 21.84 2.38 1.39
C ALA A 160 21.30 2.46 -0.05
N TRP A 161 21.06 1.33 -0.68
CA TRP A 161 20.48 1.28 -2.04
C TRP A 161 19.80 -0.05 -2.31
N ASP A 162 18.84 -0.01 -3.24
CA ASP A 162 18.10 -1.15 -3.77
C ASP A 162 18.07 -1.07 -5.30
N THR A 163 18.16 -2.22 -5.97
CA THR A 163 18.23 -2.27 -7.44
C THR A 163 16.93 -2.77 -8.06
N MET A 164 16.29 -1.96 -8.89
CA MET A 164 15.17 -2.42 -9.73
C MET A 164 15.69 -2.97 -11.06
N ILE A 165 15.68 -4.30 -11.18
CA ILE A 165 16.12 -5.01 -12.39
C ILE A 165 15.02 -5.95 -12.91
N TYR A 166 14.87 -5.99 -14.23
CA TYR A 166 14.01 -6.92 -14.95
C TYR A 166 14.68 -7.38 -16.25
N SER A 167 14.58 -8.68 -16.52
CA SER A 167 14.92 -9.29 -17.79
C SER A 167 13.73 -9.27 -18.76
N VAL A 168 14.02 -9.45 -20.06
CA VAL A 168 12.98 -9.56 -21.09
C VAL A 168 12.04 -10.75 -20.80
N GLU A 169 12.57 -11.89 -20.37
CA GLU A 169 11.77 -13.09 -20.14
C GLU A 169 10.83 -12.96 -18.94
N GLU A 170 11.25 -12.25 -17.87
CA GLU A 170 10.39 -11.93 -16.73
C GLU A 170 9.18 -11.08 -17.15
N VAL A 171 9.39 -10.10 -18.02
CA VAL A 171 8.29 -9.25 -18.52
C VAL A 171 7.39 -10.02 -19.50
N LYS A 172 7.95 -10.86 -20.38
CA LYS A 172 7.16 -11.70 -21.30
C LYS A 172 6.23 -12.65 -20.54
N ARG A 173 6.75 -13.38 -19.55
CA ARG A 173 5.94 -14.38 -18.82
C ARG A 173 4.75 -13.74 -18.10
N ILE A 174 4.94 -12.62 -17.41
CA ILE A 174 3.84 -11.94 -16.72
C ILE A 174 2.84 -11.31 -17.71
N THR A 175 3.32 -10.82 -18.86
CA THR A 175 2.45 -10.30 -19.93
C THR A 175 1.52 -11.38 -20.48
N ARG A 176 2.02 -12.60 -20.68
CA ARG A 176 1.20 -13.74 -21.12
C ARG A 176 0.14 -14.12 -20.08
N VAL A 177 0.45 -14.05 -18.79
CA VAL A 177 -0.55 -14.26 -17.73
C VAL A 177 -1.64 -13.20 -17.80
N ALA A 178 -1.27 -11.92 -17.88
CA ALA A 178 -2.23 -10.82 -18.02
C ALA A 178 -3.11 -10.97 -19.27
N ALA A 179 -2.54 -11.40 -20.40
CA ALA A 179 -3.27 -11.67 -21.63
C ALA A 179 -4.28 -12.81 -21.48
N LYS A 180 -3.90 -13.91 -20.84
CA LYS A 180 -4.82 -15.05 -20.59
C LYS A 180 -5.97 -14.66 -19.66
N ILE A 181 -5.70 -13.87 -18.62
CA ILE A 181 -6.73 -13.33 -17.73
C ILE A 181 -7.67 -12.38 -18.49
N ALA A 182 -7.12 -11.49 -19.32
CA ALA A 182 -7.89 -10.56 -20.12
C ALA A 182 -8.82 -11.29 -21.10
N LEU A 183 -8.34 -12.37 -21.74
CA LEU A 183 -9.10 -13.19 -22.69
C LEU A 183 -10.18 -14.06 -22.04
N ALA A 184 -10.07 -14.35 -20.75
CA ALA A 184 -11.08 -15.14 -20.03
C ALA A 184 -12.40 -14.37 -19.83
N ALA A 185 -12.37 -13.04 -19.92
CA ALA A 185 -13.56 -12.21 -19.86
C ALA A 185 -14.33 -12.18 -21.20
N ASN A 186 -15.65 -11.98 -21.14
CA ASN A 186 -16.50 -11.83 -22.32
C ASN A 186 -17.33 -10.54 -22.23
N PRO A 187 -17.04 -9.49 -23.04
CA PRO A 187 -15.94 -9.42 -24.00
C PRO A 187 -14.56 -9.37 -23.30
N PRO A 188 -13.46 -9.70 -24.02
CA PRO A 188 -12.11 -9.63 -23.47
C PRO A 188 -11.81 -8.27 -22.86
N HIS A 189 -11.18 -8.28 -21.69
CA HIS A 189 -10.76 -7.06 -21.03
C HIS A 189 -9.58 -6.40 -21.75
N LYS A 190 -9.52 -5.07 -21.73
CA LYS A 190 -8.31 -4.36 -22.15
C LYS A 190 -7.19 -4.59 -21.12
N ILE A 191 -5.95 -4.46 -21.58
CA ILE A 191 -4.77 -4.42 -20.72
C ILE A 191 -4.30 -2.97 -20.62
N VAL A 192 -4.13 -2.48 -19.41
CA VAL A 192 -3.46 -1.22 -19.10
C VAL A 192 -2.11 -1.55 -18.47
N SER A 193 -1.03 -1.37 -19.23
CA SER A 193 0.33 -1.55 -18.76
C SER A 193 0.80 -0.31 -18.01
N ILE A 194 1.15 -0.47 -16.74
CA ILE A 194 1.54 0.63 -15.85
C ILE A 194 3.04 0.62 -15.60
N ASP A 195 3.70 1.75 -15.86
CA ASP A 195 5.15 1.91 -15.73
C ASP A 195 5.57 3.34 -15.37
N LYS A 196 6.88 3.61 -15.33
CA LYS A 196 7.47 4.96 -15.24
C LYS A 196 8.49 5.21 -16.37
N ALA A 197 8.13 4.88 -17.61
CA ALA A 197 9.05 4.87 -18.76
C ALA A 197 9.64 6.25 -19.12
N ASN A 198 9.01 7.34 -18.68
CA ASN A 198 9.53 8.69 -18.82
C ASN A 198 10.77 8.96 -17.94
N VAL A 199 11.05 8.11 -16.94
CA VAL A 199 12.22 8.23 -16.05
C VAL A 199 13.07 6.96 -16.10
N LEU A 200 12.48 5.80 -15.79
CA LEU A 200 13.23 4.58 -15.47
C LEU A 200 13.60 3.76 -16.71
N ALA A 201 14.84 3.26 -16.74
CA ALA A 201 15.32 2.37 -17.80
C ALA A 201 14.61 1.01 -17.77
N SER A 202 14.38 0.44 -16.58
CA SER A 202 13.59 -0.78 -16.36
C SER A 202 12.18 -0.63 -16.93
N SER A 203 11.52 0.51 -16.69
CA SER A 203 10.19 0.80 -17.25
C SER A 203 10.19 0.98 -18.77
N ARG A 204 11.28 1.50 -19.37
CA ARG A 204 11.40 1.53 -20.84
C ARG A 204 11.50 0.13 -21.43
N LEU A 205 12.27 -0.76 -20.80
CA LEU A 205 12.31 -2.18 -21.17
C LEU A 205 10.92 -2.82 -21.00
N TRP A 206 10.27 -2.61 -19.86
CA TRP A 206 8.93 -3.10 -19.57
C TRP A 206 7.94 -2.73 -20.68
N ARG A 207 7.80 -1.44 -20.97
CA ARG A 207 6.90 -0.92 -22.00
C ARG A 207 7.16 -1.53 -23.37
N LYS A 208 8.43 -1.63 -23.76
CA LYS A 208 8.84 -2.24 -25.03
C LYS A 208 8.39 -3.70 -25.11
N VAL A 209 8.77 -4.51 -24.12
CA VAL A 209 8.51 -5.95 -24.11
C VAL A 209 7.01 -6.26 -24.03
N VAL A 210 6.25 -5.53 -23.20
CA VAL A 210 4.79 -5.68 -23.12
C VAL A 210 4.15 -5.39 -24.48
N THR A 211 4.56 -4.31 -25.14
CA THR A 211 4.03 -3.92 -26.45
C THR A 211 4.31 -4.99 -27.51
N GLU A 212 5.58 -5.42 -27.62
CA GLU A 212 5.99 -6.45 -28.57
C GLU A 212 5.22 -7.75 -28.33
N THR A 213 5.23 -8.26 -27.10
CA THR A 213 4.55 -9.52 -26.73
C THR A 213 3.06 -9.50 -27.05
N LEU A 214 2.33 -8.43 -26.70
CA LEU A 214 0.90 -8.35 -26.98
C LEU A 214 0.61 -8.18 -28.47
N SER A 215 1.42 -7.42 -29.19
CA SER A 215 1.24 -7.22 -30.64
C SER A 215 1.49 -8.49 -31.44
N GLU A 216 2.46 -9.31 -31.03
CA GLU A 216 2.85 -10.54 -31.72
C GLU A 216 1.97 -11.73 -31.35
N GLU A 217 1.67 -11.90 -30.06
CA GLU A 217 1.01 -13.11 -29.54
C GLU A 217 -0.50 -12.92 -29.29
N PHE A 218 -0.97 -11.69 -29.06
CA PHE A 218 -2.35 -11.41 -28.67
C PHE A 218 -2.94 -10.16 -29.37
N PRO A 219 -2.89 -10.06 -30.71
CA PRO A 219 -3.29 -8.86 -31.45
C PRO A 219 -4.76 -8.45 -31.28
N GLN A 220 -5.61 -9.35 -30.78
CA GLN A 220 -7.01 -9.09 -30.47
C GLN A 220 -7.22 -8.30 -29.17
N LEU A 221 -6.22 -8.22 -28.29
CA LEU A 221 -6.32 -7.50 -27.02
C LEU A 221 -6.00 -6.01 -27.20
N LYS A 222 -6.85 -5.15 -26.63
CA LYS A 222 -6.57 -3.71 -26.58
C LYS A 222 -5.52 -3.44 -25.51
N LEU A 223 -4.40 -2.83 -25.90
CA LEU A 223 -3.34 -2.36 -25.01
C LEU A 223 -3.38 -0.83 -24.85
N GLU A 224 -3.29 -0.36 -23.61
CA GLU A 224 -3.04 1.04 -23.25
C GLU A 224 -1.83 1.09 -22.30
N HIS A 225 -1.01 2.14 -22.41
CA HIS A 225 0.09 2.40 -21.47
C HIS A 225 -0.27 3.58 -20.57
N GLN A 226 0.03 3.46 -19.28
CA GLN A 226 -0.29 4.46 -18.27
C GLN A 226 0.90 4.67 -17.34
N LEU A 227 1.21 5.92 -16.99
CA LEU A 227 2.25 6.19 -15.98
C LEU A 227 1.71 5.93 -14.58
N VAL A 228 2.52 5.35 -13.69
CA VAL A 228 2.13 4.94 -12.32
C VAL A 228 1.55 6.06 -11.46
N ASP A 229 2.12 7.26 -11.52
CA ASP A 229 1.62 8.44 -10.80
C ASP A 229 0.24 8.86 -11.32
N SER A 230 0.07 8.90 -12.64
CA SER A 230 -1.23 9.20 -13.22
C SER A 230 -2.23 8.05 -13.07
N ALA A 231 -1.79 6.79 -12.95
CA ALA A 231 -2.66 5.67 -12.63
C ALA A 231 -3.27 5.85 -11.24
N ALA A 232 -2.44 6.12 -10.22
CA ALA A 232 -2.90 6.40 -8.86
C ALA A 232 -3.95 7.52 -8.82
N MET A 233 -3.66 8.64 -9.50
CA MET A 233 -4.64 9.74 -9.63
C MET A 233 -5.96 9.30 -10.26
N ILE A 234 -5.92 8.46 -11.31
CA ILE A 234 -7.13 7.98 -12.00
C ILE A 234 -7.92 7.00 -11.11
N ILE A 235 -7.25 6.13 -10.35
CA ILE A 235 -7.88 5.17 -9.42
C ILE A 235 -8.77 5.91 -8.42
N VAL A 236 -8.30 7.03 -7.86
CA VAL A 236 -9.08 7.84 -6.91
C VAL A 236 -10.13 8.70 -7.62
N ALA A 237 -9.81 9.29 -8.77
CA ALA A 237 -10.70 10.25 -9.43
C ALA A 237 -11.85 9.59 -10.21
N ASN A 238 -11.56 8.51 -10.94
CA ASN A 238 -12.53 7.76 -11.73
C ASN A 238 -11.95 6.37 -12.10
N PRO A 239 -12.03 5.38 -11.19
CA PRO A 239 -11.39 4.08 -11.38
C PRO A 239 -11.92 3.33 -12.61
N LYS A 240 -13.17 3.58 -13.02
CA LYS A 240 -13.79 3.00 -14.23
C LYS A 240 -12.99 3.23 -15.52
N LYS A 241 -12.19 4.30 -15.59
CA LYS A 241 -11.32 4.56 -16.76
C LYS A 241 -10.26 3.48 -16.95
N LEU A 242 -9.88 2.80 -15.87
CA LEU A 242 -8.88 1.73 -15.85
C LEU A 242 -9.49 0.33 -15.88
N ASN A 243 -10.83 0.21 -15.96
CA ASN A 243 -11.51 -1.10 -15.99
C ASN A 243 -10.85 -2.06 -16.99
N GLY A 244 -10.54 -3.27 -16.51
CA GLY A 244 -9.74 -4.26 -17.21
C GLY A 244 -8.56 -4.77 -16.37
N VAL A 245 -7.53 -5.25 -17.07
CA VAL A 245 -6.34 -5.82 -16.45
C VAL A 245 -5.25 -4.75 -16.33
N LEU A 246 -4.85 -4.43 -15.10
CA LEU A 246 -3.73 -3.55 -14.80
C LEU A 246 -2.45 -4.37 -14.68
N LEU A 247 -1.58 -4.32 -15.69
CA LEU A 247 -0.32 -5.07 -15.73
C LEU A 247 0.83 -4.20 -15.26
N THR A 248 1.55 -4.59 -14.20
CA THR A 248 2.65 -3.78 -13.69
C THR A 248 3.72 -4.58 -12.95
N GLU A 249 4.85 -3.93 -12.66
CA GLU A 249 5.97 -4.50 -11.94
C GLU A 249 5.69 -4.64 -10.44
N ASN A 250 6.62 -5.21 -9.69
CA ASN A 250 6.43 -5.60 -8.31
C ASN A 250 6.06 -4.45 -7.36
N MET A 251 6.86 -3.39 -7.29
CA MET A 251 6.63 -2.31 -6.33
C MET A 251 5.39 -1.47 -6.69
N PHE A 252 5.23 -1.11 -7.96
CA PHE A 252 4.03 -0.41 -8.45
C PHE A 252 2.78 -1.26 -8.26
N GLY A 253 2.85 -2.56 -8.51
CA GLY A 253 1.75 -3.48 -8.29
C GLY A 253 1.36 -3.61 -6.84
N ASP A 254 2.34 -3.59 -5.93
CA ASP A 254 2.09 -3.54 -4.48
C ASP A 254 1.21 -2.34 -4.12
N ILE A 255 1.72 -1.15 -4.42
CA ILE A 255 1.11 0.14 -4.08
C ILE A 255 -0.29 0.26 -4.71
N LEU A 256 -0.40 0.02 -6.02
CA LEU A 256 -1.66 0.21 -6.72
C LEU A 256 -2.69 -0.85 -6.35
N SER A 257 -2.28 -2.09 -6.08
CA SER A 257 -3.24 -3.12 -5.67
C SER A 257 -3.86 -2.80 -4.31
N ASP A 258 -3.06 -2.30 -3.36
CA ASP A 258 -3.56 -1.82 -2.07
C ASP A 258 -4.44 -0.57 -2.25
N GLU A 259 -4.09 0.36 -3.15
CA GLU A 259 -4.95 1.52 -3.46
C GLU A 259 -6.31 1.09 -4.03
N THR A 260 -6.32 0.16 -5.00
CA THR A 260 -7.57 -0.38 -5.56
C THR A 260 -8.38 -1.17 -4.53
N SER A 261 -7.72 -1.73 -3.52
CA SER A 261 -8.37 -2.56 -2.53
C SER A 261 -9.29 -1.78 -1.59
N VAL A 262 -8.91 -0.53 -1.30
CA VAL A 262 -9.68 0.39 -0.48
C VAL A 262 -10.95 0.84 -1.22
N LEU A 263 -10.93 0.87 -2.56
CA LEU A 263 -12.09 1.30 -3.36
C LEU A 263 -13.33 0.46 -3.13
N VAL A 264 -13.19 -0.85 -2.94
CA VAL A 264 -14.32 -1.78 -2.80
C VAL A 264 -14.89 -1.84 -1.38
N GLY A 265 -14.37 -1.00 -0.47
CA GLY A 265 -14.95 -0.71 0.84
C GLY A 265 -14.46 -1.57 2.01
N SER A 266 -13.71 -2.65 1.78
CA SER A 266 -13.07 -3.41 2.86
C SER A 266 -11.96 -4.34 2.34
N LEU A 267 -10.77 -4.27 2.96
CA LEU A 267 -9.67 -5.21 2.72
C LEU A 267 -10.08 -6.68 2.95
N GLY A 268 -11.00 -6.92 3.90
CA GLY A 268 -11.52 -8.24 4.22
C GLY A 268 -12.33 -8.93 3.11
N LEU A 269 -12.63 -8.21 2.01
CA LEU A 269 -13.43 -8.73 0.90
C LEU A 269 -12.59 -9.26 -0.26
N LEU A 270 -11.28 -9.01 -0.25
CA LEU A 270 -10.48 -9.13 -1.46
C LEU A 270 -9.58 -10.37 -1.47
N PRO A 271 -9.75 -11.22 -2.48
CA PRO A 271 -8.92 -12.39 -2.66
C PRO A 271 -7.64 -12.06 -3.42
N SER A 272 -6.71 -13.01 -3.44
CA SER A 272 -5.58 -12.98 -4.36
C SER A 272 -5.11 -14.37 -4.74
N ALA A 273 -4.45 -14.45 -5.89
CA ALA A 273 -3.74 -15.64 -6.34
C ALA A 273 -2.31 -15.27 -6.75
N SER A 274 -1.35 -16.09 -6.38
CA SER A 274 0.06 -16.00 -6.79
C SER A 274 0.40 -17.27 -7.56
N LEU A 275 0.68 -17.17 -8.86
CA LEU A 275 0.84 -18.29 -9.77
C LEU A 275 2.23 -18.35 -10.39
N ALA A 276 2.74 -19.57 -10.62
CA ALA A 276 3.96 -19.83 -11.37
C ALA A 276 3.75 -19.92 -12.90
N GLY A 277 2.57 -19.57 -13.38
CA GLY A 277 2.18 -19.76 -14.77
C GLY A 277 0.81 -19.18 -15.08
N ALA A 278 0.51 -19.04 -16.37
CA ALA A 278 -0.85 -18.72 -16.77
C ALA A 278 -1.81 -19.83 -16.34
N PRO A 279 -3.02 -19.49 -15.85
CA PRO A 279 -4.03 -20.49 -15.54
C PRO A 279 -4.28 -21.42 -16.74
N LYS A 280 -4.33 -22.72 -16.48
CA LYS A 280 -4.69 -23.75 -17.48
C LYS A 280 -6.06 -24.31 -17.10
N THR A 281 -7.05 -24.09 -17.97
CA THR A 281 -8.43 -24.55 -17.74
C THR A 281 -8.70 -25.94 -18.32
N ASP A 282 -7.76 -26.48 -19.10
CA ASP A 282 -7.86 -27.71 -19.89
C ASP A 282 -6.72 -28.69 -19.56
N LEU A 283 -6.44 -28.89 -18.27
CA LEU A 283 -5.41 -29.82 -17.81
C LEU A 283 -5.67 -31.24 -18.34
N ALA A 284 -4.70 -31.79 -19.05
CA ALA A 284 -4.75 -33.19 -19.46
C ALA A 284 -4.70 -34.11 -18.23
N PRO A 285 -5.26 -35.34 -18.30
CA PRO A 285 -5.13 -36.30 -17.21
C PRO A 285 -3.66 -36.54 -16.84
N GLY A 286 -3.28 -36.22 -15.60
CA GLY A 286 -1.90 -36.37 -15.10
C GLY A 286 -1.01 -35.13 -15.29
N GLU A 287 -1.49 -34.07 -15.95
CA GLU A 287 -0.80 -32.78 -16.00
C GLU A 287 -1.04 -32.01 -14.70
N LYS A 288 0.04 -31.49 -14.10
CA LYS A 288 -0.07 -30.62 -12.92
C LYS A 288 -0.33 -29.18 -13.36
N PRO A 289 -1.23 -28.44 -12.67
CA PRO A 289 -1.33 -27.00 -12.84
C PRO A 289 -0.01 -26.32 -12.48
N PRO A 290 0.22 -25.08 -12.97
CA PRO A 290 1.26 -24.25 -12.38
C PRO A 290 1.02 -24.12 -10.87
N ALA A 291 2.10 -24.11 -10.10
CA ALA A 291 2.02 -23.91 -8.65
C ALA A 291 1.23 -22.63 -8.36
N GLY A 292 0.33 -22.69 -7.38
CA GLY A 292 -0.55 -21.59 -7.02
C GLY A 292 -0.71 -21.47 -5.52
N LEU A 293 -0.53 -20.25 -5.01
CA LEU A 293 -0.82 -19.86 -3.64
C LEU A 293 -1.98 -18.85 -3.63
N TYR A 294 -2.98 -19.11 -2.80
CA TYR A 294 -4.21 -18.33 -2.72
C TYR A 294 -4.37 -17.82 -1.31
N GLU A 295 -4.49 -16.51 -1.16
CA GLU A 295 -4.49 -15.82 0.13
C GLU A 295 -5.39 -14.59 0.07
N PRO A 296 -6.07 -14.20 1.16
CA PRO A 296 -6.68 -12.88 1.22
C PRO A 296 -5.57 -11.81 1.15
N ILE A 297 -5.91 -10.60 0.69
CA ILE A 297 -4.90 -9.51 0.67
C ILE A 297 -4.66 -8.87 2.04
N HIS A 298 -5.57 -9.07 2.99
CA HIS A 298 -5.46 -8.44 4.31
C HIS A 298 -4.32 -9.08 5.14
N GLY A 299 -3.73 -8.30 6.04
CA GLY A 299 -2.75 -8.81 7.00
C GLY A 299 -3.37 -9.70 8.07
N SER A 300 -2.58 -10.04 9.09
CA SER A 300 -2.99 -10.90 10.20
C SER A 300 -3.92 -10.23 11.23
N ALA A 301 -4.19 -8.93 11.10
CA ALA A 301 -5.06 -8.14 11.98
C ALA A 301 -4.98 -8.54 13.48
N PRO A 302 -3.80 -8.40 14.13
CA PRO A 302 -3.55 -8.92 15.48
C PRO A 302 -4.44 -8.31 16.56
N ASP A 303 -4.97 -7.11 16.30
CA ASP A 303 -5.88 -6.35 17.15
C ASP A 303 -7.27 -7.00 17.30
N ILE A 304 -7.71 -7.78 16.30
CA ILE A 304 -9.00 -8.48 16.29
C ILE A 304 -8.89 -10.01 16.30
N ALA A 305 -7.68 -10.55 16.34
CA ALA A 305 -7.42 -11.98 16.36
C ALA A 305 -8.05 -12.67 17.59
N GLY A 306 -8.71 -13.80 17.35
CA GLY A 306 -9.39 -14.61 18.38
C GLY A 306 -10.74 -14.07 18.84
N GLN A 307 -11.22 -12.97 18.26
CA GLN A 307 -12.50 -12.35 18.65
C GLN A 307 -13.68 -12.85 17.81
N GLY A 308 -13.45 -13.62 16.74
CA GLY A 308 -14.53 -14.16 15.88
C GLY A 308 -15.21 -13.12 15.00
N ILE A 309 -14.59 -11.95 14.81
CA ILE A 309 -15.16 -10.81 14.06
C ILE A 309 -14.48 -10.55 12.70
N ALA A 310 -13.43 -11.32 12.38
CA ALA A 310 -12.72 -11.23 11.12
C ALA A 310 -13.65 -11.60 9.94
N ASN A 311 -13.53 -10.89 8.83
CA ASN A 311 -14.33 -11.15 7.64
C ASN A 311 -13.67 -12.26 6.79
N PRO A 312 -14.32 -13.42 6.61
CA PRO A 312 -13.72 -14.54 5.90
C PRO A 312 -13.88 -14.46 4.37
N ILE A 313 -14.60 -13.46 3.84
CA ILE A 313 -14.96 -13.41 2.41
C ILE A 313 -13.72 -13.40 1.50
N GLY A 314 -12.70 -12.62 1.84
CA GLY A 314 -11.44 -12.60 1.08
C GLY A 314 -10.81 -14.00 0.96
N THR A 315 -10.73 -14.76 2.06
CA THR A 315 -10.18 -16.12 2.06
C THR A 315 -11.09 -17.12 1.32
N ILE A 316 -12.41 -16.99 1.44
CA ILE A 316 -13.39 -17.82 0.72
C ILE A 316 -13.28 -17.58 -0.79
N LEU A 317 -13.17 -16.32 -1.22
CA LEU A 317 -12.96 -15.96 -2.63
C LEU A 317 -11.58 -16.40 -3.14
N SER A 318 -10.55 -16.40 -2.28
CA SER A 318 -9.25 -16.98 -2.63
C SER A 318 -9.36 -18.49 -2.84
N ALA A 319 -10.20 -19.19 -2.05
CA ALA A 319 -10.53 -20.58 -2.30
C ALA A 319 -11.30 -20.78 -3.63
N ALA A 320 -12.19 -19.85 -4.02
CA ALA A 320 -12.81 -19.89 -5.35
C ALA A 320 -11.78 -19.72 -6.48
N MET A 321 -10.82 -18.79 -6.32
CA MET A 321 -9.70 -18.64 -7.24
C MET A 321 -8.83 -19.91 -7.30
N LEU A 322 -8.65 -20.61 -6.17
CA LEU A 322 -7.94 -21.89 -6.10
C LEU A 322 -8.59 -22.95 -6.97
N LEU A 323 -9.90 -23.15 -6.80
CA LEU A 323 -10.67 -24.09 -7.61
C LEU A 323 -10.57 -23.75 -9.10
N ARG A 324 -10.67 -22.46 -9.43
CA ARG A 324 -10.64 -21.95 -10.81
C ARG A 324 -9.28 -22.07 -11.49
N TYR A 325 -8.23 -21.54 -10.89
CA TYR A 325 -6.93 -21.35 -11.54
C TYR A 325 -5.99 -22.54 -11.40
N SER A 326 -6.04 -23.28 -10.28
CA SER A 326 -5.21 -24.48 -10.09
C SER A 326 -5.97 -25.75 -10.44
N LEU A 327 -7.24 -25.89 -10.08
CA LEU A 327 -7.92 -27.19 -10.23
C LEU A 327 -8.79 -27.28 -11.50
N GLY A 328 -9.00 -26.18 -12.22
CA GLY A 328 -9.87 -26.13 -13.40
C GLY A 328 -11.35 -26.38 -13.09
N LEU A 329 -11.75 -26.19 -11.84
CA LEU A 329 -13.09 -26.46 -11.30
C LEU A 329 -13.97 -25.21 -11.36
N GLU A 330 -14.21 -24.69 -12.58
CA GLU A 330 -14.93 -23.42 -12.79
C GLU A 330 -16.39 -23.47 -12.30
N GLU A 331 -17.06 -24.61 -12.43
CA GLU A 331 -18.44 -24.75 -11.93
C GLU A 331 -18.51 -24.58 -10.41
N GLN A 332 -17.59 -25.22 -9.69
CA GLN A 332 -17.50 -25.16 -8.23
C GLN A 332 -17.05 -23.77 -7.76
N ALA A 333 -16.11 -23.13 -8.46
CA ALA A 333 -15.72 -21.76 -8.19
C ALA A 333 -16.90 -20.78 -8.35
N ARG A 334 -17.69 -20.91 -9.42
CA ARG A 334 -18.90 -20.10 -9.65
C ARG A 334 -19.97 -20.33 -8.59
N ALA A 335 -20.10 -21.55 -8.07
CA ALA A 335 -21.03 -21.82 -6.98
C ALA A 335 -20.66 -21.03 -5.71
N ILE A 336 -19.37 -20.89 -5.40
CA ILE A 336 -18.89 -20.03 -4.29
C ILE A 336 -19.19 -18.55 -4.61
N ASP A 337 -18.83 -18.08 -5.80
CA ASP A 337 -19.06 -16.69 -6.22
C ASP A 337 -20.56 -16.31 -6.13
N ALA A 338 -21.45 -17.23 -6.54
CA ALA A 338 -22.90 -17.03 -6.53
C ALA A 338 -23.53 -17.16 -5.12
N ALA A 339 -22.89 -17.87 -4.20
CA ALA A 339 -23.37 -18.02 -2.83
C ALA A 339 -23.11 -16.77 -1.97
N LEU A 340 -22.18 -15.89 -2.39
CA LEU A 340 -21.95 -14.63 -1.71
C LEU A 340 -23.12 -13.66 -1.93
N PRO A 341 -23.45 -12.80 -0.94
CA PRO A 341 -24.76 -12.19 -0.89
C PRO A 341 -25.07 -11.28 -2.08
N SER A 342 -26.13 -11.65 -2.80
CA SER A 342 -26.84 -10.76 -3.71
C SER A 342 -27.65 -9.72 -2.92
N PRO A 343 -28.14 -8.63 -3.55
CA PRO A 343 -28.83 -7.53 -2.88
C PRO A 343 -30.01 -7.90 -1.97
N SER A 344 -30.56 -9.11 -2.08
CA SER A 344 -31.69 -9.61 -1.28
C SER A 344 -31.32 -10.10 0.14
N HIS A 345 -30.04 -10.32 0.42
CA HIS A 345 -29.57 -10.70 1.75
C HIS A 345 -28.49 -9.72 2.22
N PRO A 346 -28.74 -8.90 3.25
CA PRO A 346 -27.69 -8.06 3.81
C PRO A 346 -26.56 -8.94 4.35
N ILE A 347 -25.32 -8.61 4.01
CA ILE A 347 -24.14 -9.21 4.65
C ILE A 347 -24.26 -8.90 6.15
N PRO A 348 -24.29 -9.91 7.05
CA PRO A 348 -24.18 -9.65 8.48
C PRO A 348 -22.91 -8.82 8.69
N SER A 349 -23.04 -7.63 9.26
CA SER A 349 -21.93 -6.68 9.42
C SER A 349 -20.82 -7.31 10.27
N THR A 350 -19.81 -7.90 9.61
CA THR A 350 -18.51 -8.13 10.24
C THR A 350 -17.83 -6.78 10.34
N ILE A 351 -17.07 -6.55 11.42
CA ILE A 351 -16.51 -5.22 11.76
C ILE A 351 -15.63 -4.65 10.63
N SER A 352 -15.07 -5.49 9.76
CA SER A 352 -14.25 -5.05 8.63
C SER A 352 -15.05 -4.40 7.50
N VAL A 353 -16.32 -4.77 7.33
CA VAL A 353 -17.26 -3.95 6.55
C VAL A 353 -17.63 -2.85 7.51
N LEU A 354 -16.82 -1.77 7.53
CA LEU A 354 -17.10 -0.56 8.29
C LEU A 354 -18.62 -0.39 8.26
N PRO A 355 -19.34 -0.48 9.39
CA PRO A 355 -20.74 -0.14 9.36
C PRO A 355 -20.74 1.22 8.70
N CYS A 356 -21.50 1.37 7.60
CA CYS A 356 -21.79 2.67 7.05
C CYS A 356 -22.22 3.47 8.27
N LEU A 357 -21.31 4.31 8.80
CA LEU A 357 -21.60 5.21 9.90
C LEU A 357 -22.90 5.82 9.43
N PRO A 358 -24.02 5.65 10.17
CA PRO A 358 -25.32 6.01 9.67
C PRO A 358 -25.13 7.36 9.06
N CYS A 359 -25.36 7.41 7.76
CA CYS A 359 -25.26 8.62 6.99
C CYS A 359 -25.88 9.70 7.87
N LEU A 360 -25.35 10.91 7.88
CA LEU A 360 -26.00 12.04 8.53
C LEU A 360 -27.42 12.31 7.94
N SER A 361 -28.11 11.32 7.37
CA SER A 361 -29.53 11.25 7.05
C SER A 361 -30.45 11.26 8.28
N SER A 362 -29.93 11.18 9.52
CA SER A 362 -30.67 11.69 10.69
C SER A 362 -30.95 13.21 10.60
N TRP A 363 -30.38 13.90 9.61
CA TRP A 363 -30.69 15.29 9.27
C TRP A 363 -31.93 15.47 8.38
N CYS A 364 -32.56 14.37 7.96
CA CYS A 364 -33.82 14.37 7.22
C CYS A 364 -35.01 14.02 8.13
N ASP A 365 -34.94 14.35 9.42
CA ASP A 365 -36.12 14.35 10.28
C ASP A 365 -36.94 15.63 10.01
N PRO A 366 -38.21 15.51 9.52
CA PRO A 366 -39.09 16.66 9.29
C PRO A 366 -39.42 17.46 10.56
N ALA A 367 -39.02 17.01 11.77
CA ALA A 367 -39.22 17.72 13.03
C ALA A 367 -38.12 18.76 13.38
N SER A 368 -37.14 19.01 12.50
CA SER A 368 -35.95 19.80 12.84
C SER A 368 -36.00 21.27 12.33
N PRO A 369 -35.52 22.28 13.09
CA PRO A 369 -35.77 23.71 12.82
C PRO A 369 -35.16 24.23 11.50
N PRO A 370 -35.72 25.31 10.91
CA PRO A 370 -35.46 25.72 9.53
C PRO A 370 -34.00 26.09 9.24
N ARG A 371 -33.56 25.83 8.00
CA ARG A 371 -32.17 25.99 7.49
C ARG A 371 -31.45 27.27 7.93
N ARG A 372 -32.15 28.40 8.11
CA ARG A 372 -31.54 29.68 8.53
C ARG A 372 -30.98 29.65 9.95
N VAL A 373 -31.61 28.91 10.88
CA VAL A 373 -31.14 28.80 12.26
C VAL A 373 -29.85 27.97 12.31
N ARG A 374 -29.73 26.93 11.48
CA ARG A 374 -28.55 26.04 11.46
C ARG A 374 -27.31 26.71 10.89
N VAL A 375 -27.46 27.49 9.82
CA VAL A 375 -26.34 28.27 9.25
C VAL A 375 -25.86 29.32 10.24
N PHE A 376 -26.78 29.97 10.96
CA PHE A 376 -26.43 30.95 11.98
C PHE A 376 -25.65 30.30 13.14
N THR A 377 -26.12 29.17 13.68
CA THR A 377 -25.41 28.44 14.74
C THR A 377 -24.03 27.97 14.30
N MET A 378 -23.90 27.48 13.06
CA MET A 378 -22.61 27.02 12.52
C MET A 378 -21.62 28.18 12.35
N VAL A 379 -22.07 29.34 11.88
CA VAL A 379 -21.24 30.55 11.76
C VAL A 379 -20.81 31.05 13.14
N VAL A 380 -21.70 31.04 14.13
CA VAL A 380 -21.37 31.45 15.51
C VAL A 380 -20.34 30.52 16.15
N ILE A 381 -20.47 29.21 15.95
CA ILE A 381 -19.48 28.23 16.46
C ILE A 381 -18.12 28.42 15.78
N LEU A 382 -18.11 28.65 14.46
CA LEU A 382 -16.87 28.91 13.72
C LEU A 382 -16.20 30.21 14.17
N LEU A 383 -16.98 31.27 14.42
CA LEU A 383 -16.46 32.54 14.90
C LEU A 383 -15.88 32.41 16.31
N ALA A 384 -16.58 31.70 17.21
CA ALA A 384 -16.11 31.44 18.57
C ALA A 384 -14.79 30.64 18.56
N PHE A 385 -14.68 29.65 17.67
CA PHE A 385 -13.46 28.87 17.50
C PHE A 385 -12.31 29.72 16.95
N LEU A 386 -12.55 30.57 15.95
CA LEU A 386 -11.54 31.48 15.42
C LEU A 386 -11.05 32.49 16.46
N ILE A 387 -11.95 33.03 17.29
CA ILE A 387 -11.59 33.95 18.38
C ILE A 387 -10.74 33.21 19.43
N ALA A 388 -11.15 32.01 19.83
CA ALA A 388 -10.42 31.23 20.84
C ALA A 388 -9.02 30.80 20.37
N VAL A 389 -8.87 30.44 19.09
CA VAL A 389 -7.62 29.87 18.55
C VAL A 389 -6.65 30.95 18.07
N PHE A 390 -7.15 32.07 17.52
CA PHE A 390 -6.27 33.07 16.90
C PHE A 390 -6.24 34.40 17.63
N VAL A 391 -7.32 34.81 18.28
CA VAL A 391 -7.42 36.14 18.89
C VAL A 391 -7.02 36.09 20.37
N LEU A 392 -7.49 35.10 21.11
CA LEU A 392 -7.20 34.95 22.53
C LEU A 392 -5.71 34.75 22.84
N PRO A 393 -4.93 33.96 22.05
CA PRO A 393 -3.50 33.83 22.28
C PRO A 393 -2.76 35.14 22.02
N CYS A 394 -3.14 35.91 21.01
CA CYS A 394 -2.54 37.21 20.71
C CYS A 394 -2.78 38.27 21.80
N ILE A 395 -3.90 38.17 22.53
CA ILE A 395 -4.23 39.07 23.66
C ILE A 395 -3.54 38.64 24.96
N LEU A 396 -3.34 37.34 25.15
CA LEU A 396 -2.76 36.77 26.38
C LEU A 396 -1.23 36.58 26.31
N MET A 397 -0.59 36.93 25.20
CA MET A 397 0.86 36.86 25.07
C MET A 397 1.55 37.95 25.91
N PRO A 398 2.56 37.61 26.73
CA PRO A 398 3.35 38.58 27.47
C PRO A 398 4.08 39.57 26.54
N GLU A 399 4.21 40.85 26.96
CA GLU A 399 4.82 41.94 26.16
C GLU A 399 6.19 41.60 25.54
N HIS A 400 7.00 40.76 26.21
CA HIS A 400 8.32 40.38 25.71
C HIS A 400 8.26 39.52 24.43
N VAL A 401 7.19 38.75 24.24
CA VAL A 401 7.02 37.93 23.02
C VAL A 401 6.49 38.78 21.86
N TRP A 402 5.73 39.83 22.16
CA TRP A 402 5.25 40.79 21.16
C TRP A 402 6.40 41.59 20.51
N ARG A 403 7.45 41.91 21.28
CA ARG A 403 8.65 42.60 20.76
C ARG A 403 9.50 41.73 19.83
N VAL A 404 9.51 40.41 20.04
CA VAL A 404 10.25 39.46 19.18
C VAL A 404 9.58 39.31 17.81
N PHE A 405 8.26 39.39 17.75
CA PHE A 405 7.51 39.28 16.48
C PHE A 405 7.47 40.58 15.67
N ASN A 406 7.69 41.74 16.29
CA ASN A 406 7.65 43.07 15.63
C ASN A 406 9.03 43.72 15.40
N ALA A 407 10.13 43.02 15.73
CA ALA A 407 11.46 43.46 15.34
C ALA A 407 11.70 43.15 13.85
N GLY A 408 11.29 44.07 12.97
CA GLY A 408 11.72 44.08 11.57
C GLY A 408 13.20 44.46 11.48
N ASP A 409 13.95 43.72 10.66
CA ASP A 409 15.29 43.93 10.08
C ASP A 409 16.46 44.56 10.87
N ASP A 410 16.29 44.98 12.13
CA ASP A 410 17.39 45.47 12.99
C ASP A 410 17.45 44.68 14.30
N ALA A 411 18.17 43.57 14.27
CA ALA A 411 18.56 42.80 15.47
C ALA A 411 20.03 42.41 15.41
N SER A 412 20.92 43.38 15.20
CA SER A 412 22.27 43.35 15.77
C SER A 412 22.21 44.03 17.14
N ASP A 413 22.66 43.34 18.19
CA ASP A 413 22.72 43.78 19.59
C ASP A 413 21.49 43.47 20.46
N PHE A 414 21.27 42.18 20.74
CA PHE A 414 20.76 41.76 22.05
C PHE A 414 21.75 40.79 22.70
N TYR A 415 22.42 41.27 23.74
CA TYR A 415 23.36 40.52 24.57
C TYR A 415 22.65 39.39 25.31
N LEU A 416 23.03 38.15 24.99
CA LEU A 416 22.81 36.97 25.83
C LEU A 416 23.79 37.03 27.00
N SER A 417 23.37 37.58 28.13
CA SER A 417 23.96 37.25 29.43
C SER A 417 23.03 36.27 30.14
N ASP A 418 23.60 35.13 30.52
CA ASP A 418 23.01 34.02 31.28
C ASP A 418 22.54 32.83 30.44
N ILE A 419 23.51 32.02 29.99
CA ILE A 419 23.53 30.56 30.21
C ILE A 419 25.00 30.11 30.11
N ASN A 420 25.51 29.55 31.20
CA ASN A 420 26.84 28.94 31.33
C ASN A 420 26.98 27.74 30.39
N LEU A 421 27.92 27.80 29.45
CA LEU A 421 28.47 26.63 28.78
C LEU A 421 29.98 26.63 28.94
N VAL A 422 30.46 25.63 29.67
CA VAL A 422 31.86 25.34 29.96
C VAL A 422 32.62 25.14 28.66
N ALA A 423 33.67 25.94 28.48
CA ALA A 423 34.59 25.87 27.36
C ALA A 423 35.66 24.79 27.56
N LEU A 424 35.95 24.03 26.50
CA LEU A 424 37.28 23.51 26.22
C LEU A 424 37.68 23.93 24.79
N ARG A 425 38.64 24.86 24.72
CA ARG A 425 39.43 25.33 23.55
C ARG A 425 40.28 24.15 23.00
N ASN A 426 40.72 24.02 21.75
CA ASN A 426 41.39 24.90 20.76
C ASN A 426 41.75 24.02 19.50
N PRO A 427 42.46 24.45 18.41
CA PRO A 427 42.20 25.51 17.43
C PRO A 427 42.40 25.10 15.91
N VAL A 428 41.86 25.92 14.99
CA VAL A 428 42.38 26.28 13.63
C VAL A 428 42.54 25.23 12.51
N ARG A 429 41.77 25.40 11.42
CA ARG A 429 42.29 25.64 10.05
C ARG A 429 41.22 26.22 9.10
N GLU A 430 41.52 27.38 8.52
CA GLU A 430 40.87 28.06 7.38
C GLU A 430 40.97 27.16 6.11
N SER A 431 40.13 27.20 5.07
CA SER A 431 39.72 28.35 4.24
C SER A 431 38.68 27.93 3.17
N GLY A 432 37.69 28.78 2.85
CA GLY A 432 36.86 28.69 1.62
C GLY A 432 35.75 29.75 1.58
N PRO A 433 35.50 30.44 0.44
CA PRO A 433 34.61 31.62 0.40
C PRO A 433 33.11 31.25 0.33
N PRO A 434 32.21 32.08 0.89
CA PRO A 434 30.78 31.82 0.90
C PRO A 434 30.09 32.26 -0.41
N VAL A 435 29.33 31.36 -1.03
CA VAL A 435 28.42 31.69 -2.14
C VAL A 435 27.07 32.09 -1.56
N ASN A 436 26.70 33.36 -1.74
CA ASN A 436 25.43 33.93 -1.28
C ASN A 436 24.37 33.84 -2.41
N MET A 437 23.45 32.87 -2.33
CA MET A 437 22.25 32.81 -3.16
C MET A 437 21.10 33.56 -2.48
N ALA A 438 21.00 34.86 -2.74
CA ALA A 438 19.81 35.65 -2.44
C ALA A 438 19.53 36.61 -3.60
N LYS A 439 18.73 36.15 -4.58
CA LYS A 439 17.85 36.96 -5.44
C LYS A 439 17.14 36.06 -6.44
N LEU A 440 16.01 35.49 -6.04
CA LEU A 440 14.99 35.06 -6.98
C LEU A 440 13.61 35.49 -6.43
N ILE A 441 12.88 36.20 -7.30
CA ILE A 441 11.42 36.45 -7.26
C ILE A 441 10.96 37.68 -6.46
N MET A 442 10.64 38.75 -7.21
CA MET A 442 9.34 39.46 -7.17
C MET A 442 9.35 40.60 -8.22
N LEU A 443 8.58 40.45 -9.32
CA LEU A 443 7.57 41.42 -9.75
C LEU A 443 6.89 40.99 -11.06
N ARG A 444 5.56 41.01 -11.02
CA ARG A 444 4.61 40.68 -12.07
C ARG A 444 4.15 41.99 -12.76
N HIS A 445 3.81 41.86 -14.05
CA HIS A 445 2.98 42.72 -14.89
C HIS A 445 3.54 44.02 -15.50
N LYS A 446 3.72 43.98 -16.84
CA LYS A 446 3.02 44.89 -17.76
C LYS A 446 2.73 44.19 -19.09
N VAL A 447 1.53 44.44 -19.60
CA VAL A 447 0.91 43.94 -20.82
C VAL A 447 1.49 44.66 -22.05
N GLY A 448 1.67 43.95 -23.18
CA GLY A 448 1.96 44.57 -24.48
C GLY A 448 2.22 43.57 -25.61
N THR A 449 1.15 43.23 -26.35
CA THR A 449 1.07 43.01 -27.82
C THR A 449 2.23 42.35 -28.63
N VAL A 450 1.88 41.17 -29.20
CA VAL A 450 2.25 40.44 -30.46
C VAL A 450 2.73 41.36 -31.63
N PRO A 451 3.56 40.98 -32.68
CA PRO A 451 3.66 39.67 -33.40
C PRO A 451 5.04 39.11 -33.89
N ILE A 452 5.01 37.80 -34.18
CA ILE A 452 5.51 37.06 -35.38
C ILE A 452 6.95 37.34 -35.89
N PHE A 453 7.79 36.29 -35.90
CA PHE A 453 8.54 35.89 -37.10
C PHE A 453 8.88 34.39 -37.10
N LYS A 454 8.48 33.72 -38.18
CA LYS A 454 8.93 32.39 -38.60
C LYS A 454 10.36 32.50 -39.11
N GLN A 455 11.25 31.56 -38.76
CA GLN A 455 12.18 31.03 -39.77
C GLN A 455 12.65 29.60 -39.47
N THR A 456 12.25 28.74 -40.39
CA THR A 456 12.74 27.39 -40.71
C THR A 456 14.21 27.43 -41.16
N MET A 457 14.97 26.35 -40.94
CA MET A 457 16.05 25.75 -41.78
C MET A 457 16.77 24.69 -40.90
N SER A 458 16.58 23.38 -41.09
CA SER A 458 17.11 22.48 -42.14
C SER A 458 18.43 21.78 -41.74
N LYS A 459 18.40 20.44 -41.87
CA LYS A 459 19.47 19.45 -41.66
C LYS A 459 20.67 19.66 -42.59
N SER A 460 21.88 19.28 -42.15
CA SER A 460 22.67 18.13 -42.69
C SER A 460 24.20 18.30 -42.56
N ASN A 461 24.83 17.20 -42.10
CA ASN A 461 26.15 16.65 -42.45
C ASN A 461 27.46 17.43 -42.21
N CYS A 462 28.34 16.84 -41.39
CA CYS A 462 29.75 16.61 -41.76
C CYS A 462 30.32 15.38 -41.02
N ILE A 463 31.05 14.55 -41.77
CA ILE A 463 31.65 13.26 -41.43
C ILE A 463 33.18 13.40 -41.42
N LYS A 464 33.83 12.73 -40.45
CA LYS A 464 35.20 12.14 -40.35
C LYS A 464 36.50 12.96 -40.46
N LEU A 465 37.37 12.70 -39.47
CA LEU A 465 38.74 12.11 -39.56
C LEU A 465 39.16 11.76 -38.10
N GLU A 466 39.28 10.50 -37.65
CA GLU A 466 40.42 9.56 -37.75
C GLU A 466 41.78 10.25 -37.45
N ASP A 467 42.70 9.77 -36.60
CA ASP A 467 42.96 8.50 -35.92
C ASP A 467 44.13 8.75 -34.92
N GLN A 468 44.36 7.84 -33.96
CA GLN A 468 45.68 7.38 -33.47
C GLN A 468 45.75 6.98 -31.97
N LEU A 469 46.25 5.74 -31.80
CA LEU A 469 46.83 5.06 -30.62
C LEU A 469 45.81 4.52 -29.60
N GLY A 470 45.68 3.22 -29.36
CA GLY A 470 46.46 2.06 -29.79
C GLY A 470 46.08 0.89 -28.87
N ARG A 471 45.76 -0.26 -29.48
CA ARG A 471 45.36 -1.51 -28.82
C ARG A 471 46.52 -2.17 -28.06
N SER A 472 46.20 -2.90 -26.99
CA SER A 472 46.62 -4.31 -26.89
C SER A 472 45.57 -5.15 -26.15
N LYS A 473 45.32 -6.35 -26.68
CA LYS A 473 44.46 -7.42 -26.17
C LYS A 473 45.34 -8.51 -25.54
N GLU A 474 44.67 -9.40 -24.79
CA GLU A 474 44.95 -10.83 -24.53
C GLU A 474 45.42 -11.17 -23.10
N THR A 475 45.08 -12.31 -22.47
CA THR A 475 44.01 -13.33 -22.53
C THR A 475 44.12 -14.19 -21.25
N LYS A 476 43.02 -14.84 -20.84
CA LYS A 476 42.91 -16.13 -20.09
C LYS A 476 43.28 -16.23 -18.59
N SER A 477 42.32 -16.78 -17.83
CA SER A 477 42.38 -17.45 -16.50
C SER A 477 43.11 -18.81 -16.59
N PRO A 478 43.20 -19.69 -15.54
CA PRO A 478 42.63 -19.67 -14.18
C PRO A 478 43.59 -20.14 -13.04
N ARG A 479 43.18 -20.06 -11.76
CA ARG A 479 43.38 -21.06 -10.66
C ARG A 479 43.03 -20.48 -9.27
N SER A 480 42.20 -21.20 -8.52
CA SER A 480 42.27 -21.33 -7.04
C SER A 480 43.10 -22.60 -6.72
N PRO A 481 43.59 -22.89 -5.49
CA PRO A 481 42.75 -23.12 -4.28
C PRO A 481 43.41 -22.82 -2.89
N ALA A 482 42.64 -23.12 -1.82
CA ALA A 482 43.01 -23.37 -0.40
C ALA A 482 43.34 -22.13 0.49
N ALA A 483 42.57 -21.80 1.55
CA ALA A 483 42.22 -22.50 2.81
C ALA A 483 43.28 -22.35 3.92
N TYR A 484 42.94 -21.64 5.02
CA TYR A 484 43.08 -22.02 6.45
C TYR A 484 42.80 -20.82 7.40
N PRO A 485 42.58 -21.04 8.72
CA PRO A 485 41.50 -20.40 9.48
C PRO A 485 42.02 -19.51 10.63
N PHE A 486 41.17 -18.67 11.21
CA PHE A 486 41.43 -18.18 12.58
C PHE A 486 40.13 -18.11 13.38
N HIS A 487 39.99 -19.08 14.28
CA HIS A 487 39.23 -18.94 15.51
C HIS A 487 39.97 -17.97 16.44
N LEU A 488 39.29 -16.94 16.93
CA LEU A 488 39.61 -16.32 18.21
C LEU A 488 38.31 -16.04 18.96
N THR A 489 38.13 -16.82 20.01
CA THR A 489 37.17 -16.67 21.09
C THR A 489 37.55 -15.49 21.96
N HIS A 490 36.63 -14.58 22.25
CA HIS A 490 36.67 -13.83 23.51
C HIS A 490 35.26 -13.56 24.04
N LYS A 491 34.95 -14.26 25.13
CA LYS A 491 33.90 -13.91 26.09
C LYS A 491 34.35 -12.69 26.88
N TYR A 492 33.48 -11.69 27.02
CA TYR A 492 33.47 -10.81 28.19
C TYR A 492 32.02 -10.65 28.67
N HIS A 493 31.82 -10.94 29.95
CA HIS A 493 30.60 -10.71 30.73
C HIS A 493 30.92 -9.70 31.85
N ALA A 494 29.84 -9.13 32.40
CA ALA A 494 29.70 -8.22 33.55
C ALA A 494 29.69 -6.72 33.20
N ALA A 495 28.78 -5.86 33.69
CA ALA A 495 27.56 -5.96 34.51
C ALA A 495 26.83 -4.57 34.46
N PRO A 496 25.57 -4.43 34.93
CA PRO A 496 24.72 -3.26 34.67
C PRO A 496 24.80 -2.20 35.78
N ALA A 497 24.69 -0.92 35.41
CA ALA A 497 24.50 0.18 36.35
C ALA A 497 23.01 0.48 36.53
N THR A 498 22.53 0.23 37.75
CA THR A 498 21.25 0.71 38.28
C THR A 498 21.45 2.07 38.93
N SER A 499 20.54 3.01 38.69
CA SER A 499 20.21 4.04 39.67
C SER A 499 18.77 4.49 39.43
N GLY A 500 17.95 4.34 40.47
CA GLY A 500 16.56 4.78 40.49
C GLY A 500 16.45 6.20 41.04
N PHE A 501 15.39 6.89 40.63
CA PHE A 501 14.77 7.96 41.40
C PHE A 501 13.25 7.83 41.27
N ARG A 502 12.57 7.89 42.42
CA ARG A 502 11.12 7.87 42.63
C ARG A 502 10.76 9.13 43.42
N LEU A 503 9.48 9.55 43.36
CA LEU A 503 8.74 10.62 44.08
C LEU A 503 8.22 11.70 43.11
N ASP A 504 6.98 12.19 43.14
CA ASP A 504 5.83 11.96 44.03
C ASP A 504 4.55 12.48 43.33
N GLU A 505 3.41 11.82 43.59
CA GLU A 505 2.07 12.27 43.24
C GLU A 505 1.52 13.06 44.45
N THR A 506 1.33 14.38 44.33
CA THR A 506 0.34 15.17 45.08
C THR A 506 0.50 16.66 44.77
N ARG A 507 -0.44 17.21 43.99
CA ARG A 507 -0.92 18.62 43.95
C ARG A 507 -1.31 19.00 42.52
N GLN A 508 -2.59 18.80 42.17
CA GLN A 508 -3.34 19.66 41.25
C GLN A 508 -4.85 19.36 41.28
N ALA A 509 -5.40 19.24 42.49
CA ALA A 509 -6.85 19.14 42.73
C ALA A 509 -7.49 20.47 43.19
N ASP A 510 -6.77 21.61 43.13
CA ASP A 510 -7.24 22.89 43.72
C ASP A 510 -7.45 24.05 42.71
N ALA A 511 -7.54 23.78 41.41
CA ALA A 511 -7.70 24.84 40.39
C ALA A 511 -9.09 24.96 39.75
N LEU A 512 -10.07 24.13 40.15
CA LEU A 512 -11.39 24.03 39.50
C LEU A 512 -12.54 24.72 40.25
N THR A 513 -12.26 25.50 41.30
CA THR A 513 -13.31 26.07 42.19
C THR A 513 -13.30 27.60 42.31
N SER A 514 -12.54 28.34 41.49
CA SER A 514 -12.43 29.81 41.62
C SER A 514 -12.78 30.65 40.38
N VAL A 515 -13.19 30.05 39.25
CA VAL A 515 -13.53 30.81 38.01
C VAL A 515 -15.05 30.99 37.80
N SER A 516 -15.89 30.30 38.57
CA SER A 516 -17.36 30.33 38.44
C SER A 516 -18.07 31.49 39.16
N ALA A 517 -17.35 32.43 39.78
CA ALA A 517 -17.95 33.48 40.62
C ALA A 517 -17.75 34.94 40.15
N PHE A 518 -17.05 35.19 39.02
CA PHE A 518 -16.68 36.57 38.65
C PHE A 518 -17.31 37.15 37.36
N LEU A 519 -18.15 36.39 36.63
CA LEU A 519 -18.82 36.89 35.41
C LEU A 519 -20.35 36.95 35.49
N ALA A 520 -20.90 36.91 36.71
CA ALA A 520 -22.30 37.19 36.99
C ALA A 520 -22.42 38.48 37.83
N CYS A 521 -22.15 39.64 37.23
CA CYS A 521 -22.70 40.96 37.62
C CYS A 521 -22.01 42.07 36.82
N ASN A 522 -22.66 42.57 35.75
CA ASN A 522 -22.87 44.00 35.51
C ASN A 522 -23.60 44.19 34.17
N ALA A 523 -24.90 44.43 34.27
CA ALA A 523 -25.72 45.00 33.21
C ALA A 523 -25.62 46.53 33.26
N PHE A 524 -25.54 47.22 32.10
CA PHE A 524 -26.56 48.18 31.62
C PHE A 524 -26.04 49.16 30.53
N TYR A 525 -26.96 49.40 29.59
CA TYR A 525 -27.24 50.60 28.79
C TYR A 525 -26.46 50.97 27.50
N ILE A 526 -27.30 51.27 26.50
CA ILE A 526 -27.14 51.58 25.07
C ILE A 526 -26.89 53.09 24.88
N PRO A 527 -26.34 53.55 23.72
CA PRO A 527 -27.23 54.29 22.81
C PRO A 527 -27.09 53.90 21.34
N LEU A 528 -28.27 53.72 20.72
CA LEU A 528 -28.55 53.60 19.30
C LEU A 528 -28.23 54.90 18.56
N ARG A 529 -27.57 54.81 17.39
CA ARG A 529 -27.81 55.71 16.25
C ARG A 529 -27.63 54.97 14.91
N HIS A 530 -28.64 55.13 14.04
CA HIS A 530 -28.73 54.75 12.63
C HIS A 530 -29.17 53.32 12.27
N LEU A 531 -30.47 53.05 12.50
CA LEU A 531 -31.28 52.20 11.62
C LEU A 531 -32.00 53.09 10.60
N SER A 532 -31.96 52.73 9.31
CA SER A 532 -32.95 53.16 8.32
C SER A 532 -34.06 52.11 8.22
N PRO A 533 -35.33 52.50 8.00
CA PRO A 533 -36.48 51.60 8.09
C PRO A 533 -36.87 51.08 6.71
N LEU A 534 -36.62 49.80 6.42
CA LEU A 534 -37.35 49.09 5.35
C LEU A 534 -37.26 47.56 5.50
N ALA A 535 -37.82 47.02 6.59
CA ALA A 535 -38.16 45.60 6.69
C ALA A 535 -39.12 45.35 7.88
N MET A 536 -40.25 46.05 7.89
CA MET A 536 -41.46 45.58 8.56
C MET A 536 -42.44 45.16 7.45
N ALA A 537 -43.04 43.98 7.62
CA ALA A 537 -43.97 43.29 6.72
C ALA A 537 -43.33 42.43 5.60
N MET A 538 -42.97 41.18 5.93
CA MET A 538 -43.43 39.93 5.31
C MET A 538 -42.78 38.71 5.96
#